data_AF-A0A7C4ZEB4-F1
#
_entry.id   AF-A0A7C4ZEB4-F1
#
_cell.length_a   1.000
_cell.length_b   1.000
_cell.length_c   1.000
_cell.angle_alpha   90.00
_cell.angle_beta   90.00
_cell.angle_gamma   90.00
#
_symmetry.space_group_name_H-M   'P 1'
#
loop_
_entity.id
_entity.type
_entity.pdbx_description
1 polymer ?
#
loop_
_entity_poly.entity_id
_entity_poly.type
_entity_poly.pdbx_seq_one_letter_code
_entity_poly.pdbx_strand_id
1 'polypeptide(L)'
;MQLTGGFKMAVCALQRGHLGRRSGNTGTPGEVEYNVVISKRVMTKLESEGIEVWLYGADDVPRGLRCDAFLALHCDGAKSPDANGFSLGYPDHLGDAGELARCLRQSYGASTGIRFRGYNITRSLRCYYAFSRVKARGRAVIELGFLTNPSERCYLLENAELVAEGVADGLLQFLALGK
;
A
#
# COMPACT_ATOMS: atom_id res chain seq x y z
N MET A 1 -41.95 -9.24 6.49
CA MET A 1 -40.77 -9.56 7.32
C MET A 1 -39.54 -9.14 6.52
N GLN A 2 -38.98 -7.99 6.86
CA GLN A 2 -38.02 -7.26 6.04
C GLN A 2 -36.61 -7.69 6.43
N LEU A 3 -35.93 -8.44 5.56
CA LEU A 3 -34.51 -8.76 5.71
C LEU A 3 -33.70 -7.57 5.16
N THR A 4 -33.52 -6.53 5.97
CA THR A 4 -32.51 -5.50 5.70
C THR A 4 -31.21 -5.92 6.36
N GLY A 5 -30.57 -6.95 5.82
CA GLY A 5 -29.14 -7.13 6.02
C GLY A 5 -28.43 -6.09 5.17
N GLY A 6 -28.11 -4.93 5.75
CA GLY A 6 -27.32 -3.91 5.05
C GLY A 6 -25.99 -4.52 4.62
N PHE A 7 -25.66 -4.44 3.34
CA PHE A 7 -24.32 -4.77 2.88
C PHE A 7 -23.34 -3.89 3.66
N LYS A 8 -22.49 -4.50 4.49
CA LYS A 8 -21.42 -3.78 5.17
C LYS A 8 -20.41 -3.38 4.10
N MET A 9 -20.30 -2.07 3.84
CA MET A 9 -19.27 -1.52 2.96
C MET A 9 -17.89 -1.88 3.52
N ALA A 10 -17.01 -2.44 2.67
CA ALA A 10 -15.64 -2.75 3.08
C ALA A 10 -14.84 -1.45 3.20
N VAL A 11 -13.96 -1.39 4.20
CA VAL A 11 -13.12 -0.23 4.49
C VAL A 11 -11.64 -0.56 4.21
N CYS A 12 -11.02 0.24 3.36
CA CYS A 12 -9.59 0.20 3.11
C CYS A 12 -8.90 1.44 3.72
N ALA A 13 -7.92 1.22 4.60
CA ALA A 13 -7.10 2.29 5.16
C ALA A 13 -5.77 2.38 4.43
N LEU A 14 -5.50 3.51 3.77
CA LEU A 14 -4.23 3.78 3.11
C LEU A 14 -3.41 4.76 3.94
N GLN A 15 -2.17 4.38 4.22
CA GLN A 15 -1.19 5.29 4.82
C GLN A 15 -0.24 5.80 3.75
N ARG A 16 -0.08 7.12 3.69
CA ARG A 16 0.91 7.79 2.84
C ARG A 16 2.23 7.86 3.60
N GLY A 17 3.22 7.08 3.15
CA GLY A 17 4.55 7.02 3.73
C GLY A 17 5.13 8.43 3.90
N HIS A 18 5.74 8.65 5.07
CA HIS A 18 6.44 9.89 5.48
C HIS A 18 5.61 11.19 5.55
N LEU A 19 4.40 11.26 4.97
CA LEU A 19 3.55 12.45 5.05
C LEU A 19 3.22 12.78 6.52
N GLY A 20 3.55 13.99 6.97
CA GLY A 20 3.29 14.42 8.34
C GLY A 20 4.14 13.71 9.40
N ARG A 21 5.27 13.10 9.01
CA ARG A 21 6.20 12.46 9.96
C ARG A 21 6.82 13.48 10.90
N ARG A 22 6.76 13.21 12.21
CA ARG A 22 7.23 14.12 13.28
C ARG A 22 8.63 13.80 13.79
N SER A 23 9.12 12.57 13.58
CA SER A 23 10.46 12.14 13.98
C SER A 23 10.99 10.94 13.17
N GLY A 24 12.31 10.76 13.13
CA GLY A 24 12.97 9.67 12.41
C GLY A 24 13.14 9.95 10.91
N ASN A 25 13.19 8.89 10.11
CA ASN A 25 13.38 8.99 8.66
C ASN A 25 12.19 9.69 7.97
N THR A 26 12.48 10.66 7.10
CA THR A 26 11.53 11.45 6.32
C THR A 26 11.32 10.93 4.89
N GLY A 27 11.89 9.78 4.56
CA GLY A 27 11.71 9.12 3.26
C GLY A 27 12.75 9.54 2.23
N THR A 28 12.64 8.97 1.04
CA THR A 28 13.46 9.37 -0.10
C THR A 28 12.91 10.66 -0.74
N PRO A 29 13.75 11.52 -1.36
CA PRO A 29 13.25 12.73 -2.01
C PRO A 29 12.13 12.45 -3.03
N GLY A 30 11.02 13.19 -2.91
CA GLY A 30 9.84 13.06 -3.79
C GLY A 30 8.82 12.00 -3.36
N GLU A 31 9.11 11.22 -2.32
CA GLU A 31 8.26 10.12 -1.88
C GLU A 31 6.91 10.59 -1.33
N VAL A 32 6.92 11.64 -0.51
CA VAL A 32 5.69 12.17 0.10
C VAL A 32 4.73 12.65 -0.99
N GLU A 33 5.24 13.42 -1.95
CA GLU A 33 4.47 13.95 -3.07
C GLU A 33 3.91 12.82 -3.93
N TYR A 34 4.73 11.81 -4.22
CA TYR A 34 4.32 10.68 -5.03
C TYR A 34 3.25 9.83 -4.33
N ASN A 35 3.43 9.51 -3.04
CA ASN A 35 2.45 8.78 -2.25
C ASN A 35 1.10 9.51 -2.15
N VAL A 36 1.10 10.86 -2.10
CA VAL A 36 -0.14 11.66 -2.15
C VAL A 36 -0.85 11.50 -3.49
N VAL A 37 -0.13 11.49 -4.61
CA VAL A 37 -0.72 11.28 -5.94
C VAL A 37 -1.30 9.87 -6.06
N ILE A 38 -0.51 8.83 -5.74
CA ILE A 38 -0.94 7.44 -5.89
C ILE A 38 -2.11 7.12 -4.96
N SER A 39 -2.04 7.50 -3.69
CA SER A 39 -3.14 7.22 -2.73
C SER A 39 -4.49 7.82 -3.16
N LYS A 40 -4.51 9.01 -3.76
CA LYS A 40 -5.73 9.63 -4.27
C LYS A 40 -6.31 8.86 -5.46
N ARG A 41 -5.46 8.40 -6.38
CA ARG A 41 -5.90 7.59 -7.54
C ARG A 41 -6.44 6.23 -7.11
N VAL A 42 -5.72 5.56 -6.19
CA VAL A 42 -6.18 4.31 -5.57
C VAL A 42 -7.52 4.53 -4.88
N MET A 43 -7.66 5.61 -4.10
CA MET A 43 -8.92 5.98 -3.46
C MET A 43 -10.06 6.11 -4.47
N THR A 44 -9.88 6.91 -5.53
CA THR A 44 -10.90 7.09 -6.57
C THR A 44 -11.35 5.77 -7.18
N LYS A 45 -10.42 4.88 -7.51
CA LYS A 45 -10.74 3.57 -8.10
C LYS A 45 -11.42 2.62 -7.11
N LEU A 46 -11.01 2.61 -5.85
CA LEU A 46 -11.66 1.79 -4.82
C LEU A 46 -13.08 2.28 -4.52
N GLU A 47 -13.28 3.60 -4.42
CA GLU A 47 -14.59 4.20 -4.16
C GLU A 47 -15.57 3.98 -5.31
N SER A 48 -15.11 3.95 -6.57
CA SER A 48 -15.97 3.59 -7.71
C SER A 48 -16.45 2.14 -7.66
N GLU A 49 -15.75 1.27 -6.94
CA GLU A 49 -16.12 -0.14 -6.70
C GLU A 49 -16.88 -0.33 -5.38
N GLY A 50 -17.30 0.76 -4.72
CA GLY A 50 -18.06 0.68 -3.48
C GLY A 50 -17.22 0.30 -2.25
N ILE A 51 -15.93 0.63 -2.25
CA ILE A 51 -15.06 0.47 -1.08
C ILE A 51 -14.88 1.83 -0.42
N GLU A 52 -15.11 1.93 0.89
CA GLU A 52 -14.80 3.14 1.66
C GLU A 52 -13.29 3.24 1.88
N VAL A 53 -12.71 4.43 1.68
CA VAL A 53 -11.26 4.63 1.80
C VAL A 53 -10.92 5.69 2.83
N TRP A 54 -10.04 5.35 3.77
CA TRP A 54 -9.50 6.27 4.77
C TRP A 54 -8.02 6.57 4.48
N LEU A 55 -7.69 7.83 4.29
CA LEU A 55 -6.32 8.28 4.05
C LEU A 55 -5.66 8.83 5.31
N TYR A 56 -4.50 8.29 5.67
CA TYR A 56 -3.70 8.74 6.81
C TYR A 56 -2.33 9.23 6.39
N GLY A 57 -1.77 10.17 7.16
CA GLY A 57 -0.33 10.44 7.17
C GLY A 57 0.43 9.39 7.98
N ALA A 58 1.76 9.45 7.95
CA ALA A 58 2.63 8.53 8.66
C ALA A 58 2.28 8.47 10.17
N ASP A 59 2.18 9.62 10.82
CA ASP A 59 2.01 9.67 12.28
C ASP A 59 0.56 9.82 12.74
N ASP A 60 -0.38 9.86 11.80
CA ASP A 60 -1.80 10.09 12.04
C ASP A 60 -2.63 8.81 12.10
N VAL A 61 -2.04 7.64 11.79
CA VAL A 61 -2.73 6.34 11.93
C VAL A 61 -3.06 6.11 13.42
N PRO A 62 -4.36 6.09 13.79
CA PRO A 62 -4.76 6.00 15.19
C PRO A 62 -4.52 4.60 15.75
N ARG A 63 -4.22 4.52 17.06
CA ARG A 63 -4.09 3.24 17.75
C ARG A 63 -5.46 2.57 17.86
N GLY A 64 -5.53 1.31 17.47
CA GLY A 64 -6.77 0.54 17.48
C GLY A 64 -7.64 0.74 16.24
N LEU A 65 -7.13 1.35 15.17
CA LEU A 65 -7.84 1.49 13.89
C LEU A 65 -8.40 0.14 13.44
N ARG A 66 -9.67 0.09 13.05
CA ARG A 66 -10.33 -1.11 12.53
C ARG A 66 -10.78 -0.88 11.09
N CYS A 67 -10.32 -1.71 10.18
CA CYS A 67 -10.68 -1.71 8.77
C CYS A 67 -10.56 -3.13 8.22
N ASP A 68 -10.97 -3.36 6.97
CA ASP A 68 -10.90 -4.68 6.35
C ASP A 68 -9.52 -4.92 5.70
N ALA A 69 -8.92 -3.88 5.10
CA ALA A 69 -7.55 -3.88 4.61
C ALA A 69 -6.78 -2.62 5.04
N PHE A 70 -5.48 -2.78 5.29
CA PHE A 70 -4.56 -1.67 5.51
C PHE A 70 -3.33 -1.80 4.60
N LEU A 71 -2.99 -0.72 3.91
CA LEU A 71 -1.80 -0.63 3.08
C LEU A 71 -1.05 0.67 3.35
N ALA A 72 0.23 0.55 3.71
CA ALA A 72 1.16 1.68 3.67
C ALA A 72 1.83 1.75 2.31
N LEU A 73 1.75 2.91 1.66
CA LEU A 73 2.43 3.21 0.40
C LEU A 73 3.76 3.90 0.72
N HIS A 74 4.86 3.35 0.20
CA HIS A 74 6.20 3.92 0.27
C HIS A 74 6.87 3.85 -1.10
N CYS A 75 7.98 4.56 -1.24
CA CYS A 75 8.91 4.39 -2.33
C CYS A 75 10.32 4.25 -1.77
N ASP A 76 11.05 3.32 -2.37
CA ASP A 76 12.39 2.98 -1.95
C ASP A 76 13.40 4.03 -2.41
N GLY A 77 14.55 4.05 -1.73
CA GLY A 77 15.70 4.88 -2.10
C GLY A 77 17.00 4.16 -1.80
N ALA A 78 18.01 4.36 -2.65
CA ALA A 78 19.33 3.77 -2.48
C ALA A 78 20.43 4.72 -2.94
N LYS A 79 21.65 4.48 -2.43
CA LYS A 79 22.86 5.17 -2.91
C LYS A 79 23.23 4.80 -4.34
N SER A 80 22.98 3.54 -4.74
CA SER A 80 23.18 3.09 -6.11
C SER A 80 22.00 3.57 -6.97
N PRO A 81 22.26 4.28 -8.07
CA PRO A 81 21.21 4.72 -8.99
C PRO A 81 20.62 3.56 -9.82
N ASP A 82 21.25 2.39 -9.79
CA ASP A 82 20.80 1.20 -10.54
C ASP A 82 19.84 0.33 -9.73
N ALA A 83 19.69 0.58 -8.43
CA ALA A 83 18.72 -0.12 -7.60
C ALA A 83 17.31 0.09 -8.16
N ASN A 84 16.56 -0.98 -8.36
CA ASN A 84 15.22 -0.94 -8.95
C ASN A 84 14.36 -2.11 -8.48
N GLY A 85 13.06 -2.01 -8.73
CA GLY A 85 12.05 -3.02 -8.43
C GLY A 85 11.23 -2.69 -7.19
N PHE A 86 10.06 -3.30 -7.09
CA PHE A 86 9.13 -3.12 -5.98
C PHE A 86 9.29 -4.24 -4.94
N SER A 87 8.89 -3.97 -3.70
CA SER A 87 8.89 -4.98 -2.63
C SER A 87 7.69 -4.84 -1.70
N LEU A 88 7.42 -5.88 -0.91
CA LEU A 88 6.26 -5.91 -0.02
C LEU A 88 6.66 -6.36 1.38
N GLY A 89 6.14 -5.68 2.39
CA GLY A 89 6.24 -6.03 3.80
C GLY A 89 4.88 -6.41 4.38
N TYR A 90 4.84 -7.38 5.27
CA TYR A 90 3.64 -7.77 6.01
C TYR A 90 4.02 -8.52 7.30
N PRO A 91 3.15 -8.55 8.32
CA PRO A 91 3.40 -9.32 9.54
C PRO A 91 3.12 -10.83 9.31
N ASP A 92 4.17 -11.65 9.16
CA ASP A 92 4.09 -13.08 8.77
C ASP A 92 3.21 -13.98 9.66
N HIS A 93 2.86 -13.53 10.87
CA HIS A 93 2.12 -14.34 11.85
C HIS A 93 0.68 -13.87 12.09
N LEU A 94 0.16 -12.90 11.32
CA LEU A 94 -1.10 -12.25 11.65
C LEU A 94 -2.12 -12.27 10.50
N GLY A 95 -3.15 -13.12 10.66
CA GLY A 95 -4.35 -13.11 9.83
C GLY A 95 -4.04 -13.39 8.35
N ASP A 96 -4.76 -12.71 7.47
CA ASP A 96 -4.67 -12.90 6.02
C ASP A 96 -3.67 -11.90 5.38
N ALA A 97 -2.72 -11.38 6.16
CA ALA A 97 -1.75 -10.39 5.69
C ALA A 97 -0.86 -10.89 4.55
N GLY A 98 -0.49 -12.18 4.57
CA GLY A 98 0.21 -12.82 3.47
C GLY A 98 -0.63 -12.92 2.19
N GLU A 99 -1.95 -13.08 2.31
CA GLU A 99 -2.86 -13.11 1.16
C GLU A 99 -2.95 -11.73 0.50
N LEU A 100 -3.08 -10.66 1.29
CA LEU A 100 -3.04 -9.29 0.77
C LEU A 100 -1.72 -9.01 0.03
N ALA A 101 -0.57 -9.38 0.62
CA ALA A 101 0.73 -9.22 -0.04
C ALA A 101 0.85 -10.06 -1.33
N ARG A 102 0.20 -11.23 -1.41
CA ARG A 102 0.16 -12.04 -2.64
C ARG A 102 -0.69 -11.37 -3.73
N CYS A 103 -1.87 -10.87 -3.38
CA CYS A 103 -2.74 -10.14 -4.30
C CYS A 103 -2.05 -8.88 -4.84
N LEU A 104 -1.45 -8.07 -3.96
CA LEU A 104 -0.68 -6.90 -4.34
C LEU A 104 0.48 -7.25 -5.26
N ARG A 105 1.26 -8.30 -4.96
CA ARG A 105 2.35 -8.73 -5.86
C ARG A 105 1.85 -9.06 -7.25
N GLN A 106 0.76 -9.82 -7.35
CA GLN A 106 0.20 -10.26 -8.63
C GLN A 106 -0.29 -9.08 -9.45
N SER A 107 -1.19 -8.26 -8.89
CA SER A 107 -1.79 -7.14 -9.61
C SER A 107 -0.79 -6.03 -9.92
N TYR A 108 0.03 -5.64 -8.94
CA TYR A 108 1.03 -4.59 -9.14
C TYR A 108 2.09 -4.98 -10.17
N GLY A 109 2.62 -6.20 -10.07
CA GLY A 109 3.61 -6.71 -11.02
C GLY A 109 3.04 -6.85 -12.44
N ALA A 110 1.78 -7.29 -12.57
CA ALA A 110 1.13 -7.41 -13.87
C ALA A 110 0.83 -6.04 -14.51
N SER A 111 0.37 -5.07 -13.72
CA SER A 111 0.00 -3.74 -14.21
C SER A 111 1.22 -2.89 -14.60
N THR A 112 2.31 -2.98 -13.83
CA THR A 112 3.48 -2.11 -14.00
C THR A 112 4.64 -2.77 -14.75
N GLY A 113 4.74 -4.09 -14.73
CA GLY A 113 5.94 -4.80 -15.19
C GLY A 113 7.21 -4.54 -14.36
N ILE A 114 7.12 -3.77 -13.27
CA ILE A 114 8.24 -3.53 -12.36
C ILE A 114 8.64 -4.86 -11.71
N ARG A 115 9.94 -5.15 -11.66
CA ARG A 115 10.42 -6.44 -11.11
C ARG A 115 10.09 -6.55 -9.62
N PHE A 116 9.64 -7.72 -9.19
CA PHE A 116 9.42 -8.00 -7.78
C PHE A 116 10.73 -8.41 -7.09
N ARG A 117 11.13 -7.69 -6.05
CA ARG A 117 12.36 -7.96 -5.28
C ARG A 117 12.19 -9.03 -4.21
N GLY A 118 10.98 -9.22 -3.70
CA GLY A 118 10.71 -10.17 -2.62
C GLY A 118 9.85 -9.61 -1.51
N TYR A 119 9.47 -10.51 -0.61
CA TYR A 119 8.72 -10.20 0.60
C TYR A 119 9.64 -9.99 1.79
N ASN A 120 9.31 -9.04 2.67
CA ASN A 120 9.96 -8.87 3.97
C ASN A 120 11.49 -8.83 3.89
N ILE A 121 12.02 -8.21 2.82
CA ILE A 121 13.45 -8.13 2.51
C ILE A 121 14.24 -7.31 3.55
N THR A 122 13.55 -6.55 4.40
CA THR A 122 14.11 -5.89 5.57
C THR A 122 13.25 -6.17 6.80
N ARG A 123 13.86 -6.05 7.99
CA ARG A 123 13.13 -6.10 9.26
C ARG A 123 12.08 -5.00 9.37
N SER A 124 12.33 -3.81 8.80
CA SER A 124 11.39 -2.69 8.82
C SER A 124 10.11 -2.98 8.03
N LEU A 125 10.22 -3.70 6.91
CA LEU A 125 9.06 -4.14 6.12
C LEU A 125 8.24 -5.20 6.87
N ARG A 126 8.93 -6.17 7.48
CA ARG A 126 8.31 -7.25 8.28
C ARG A 126 7.61 -6.72 9.53
N CYS A 127 8.27 -5.80 10.23
CA CYS A 127 7.84 -5.26 11.52
C CYS A 127 7.37 -3.80 11.40
N TYR A 128 6.75 -3.44 10.27
CA TYR A 128 6.36 -2.07 10.01
C TYR A 128 5.49 -1.51 11.15
N TYR A 129 5.87 -0.33 11.67
CA TYR A 129 5.39 0.14 12.97
C TYR A 129 3.86 0.26 13.05
N ALA A 130 3.21 0.61 11.92
CA ALA A 130 1.76 0.81 11.88
C ALA A 130 0.99 -0.51 12.04
N PHE A 131 1.60 -1.67 11.78
CA PHE A 131 0.93 -2.97 11.92
C PHE A 131 0.44 -3.23 13.35
N SER A 132 1.13 -2.70 14.36
CA SER A 132 0.72 -2.80 15.77
C SER A 132 -0.43 -1.83 16.14
N ARG A 133 -0.67 -0.80 15.34
CA ARG A 133 -1.74 0.19 15.56
C ARG A 133 -3.05 -0.23 14.91
N VAL A 134 -3.00 -1.07 13.88
CA VAL A 134 -4.14 -1.40 13.04
C VAL A 134 -4.62 -2.83 13.28
N LYS A 135 -5.93 -2.99 13.40
CA LYS A 135 -6.67 -4.26 13.46
C LYS A 135 -7.40 -4.46 12.15
N ALA A 136 -6.76 -5.12 11.20
CA ALA A 136 -7.33 -5.44 9.89
C ALA A 136 -7.05 -6.89 9.50
N ARG A 137 -7.88 -7.43 8.61
CA ARG A 137 -7.72 -8.79 8.06
C ARG A 137 -6.41 -8.90 7.27
N GLY A 138 -6.16 -7.92 6.41
CA GLY A 138 -4.91 -7.75 5.67
C GLY A 138 -4.18 -6.48 6.10
N ARG A 139 -2.86 -6.59 6.33
CA ARG A 139 -1.96 -5.47 6.60
C ARG A 139 -0.69 -5.64 5.77
N ALA A 140 -0.36 -4.64 4.97
CA ALA A 140 0.86 -4.65 4.18
C ALA A 140 1.49 -3.25 4.10
N VAL A 141 2.76 -3.22 3.71
CA VAL A 141 3.47 -2.05 3.21
C VAL A 141 4.03 -2.41 1.84
N ILE A 142 3.93 -1.51 0.87
CA ILE A 142 4.51 -1.68 -0.46
C ILE A 142 5.55 -0.59 -0.69
N GLU A 143 6.73 -1.01 -1.13
CA GLU A 143 7.73 -0.14 -1.75
C GLU A 143 7.44 -0.17 -3.26
N LEU A 144 6.83 0.90 -3.79
CA LEU A 144 6.34 0.94 -5.18
C LEU A 144 7.48 0.86 -6.22
N GLY A 145 8.67 1.29 -5.85
CA GLY A 145 9.86 1.31 -6.69
C GLY A 145 10.87 2.33 -6.15
N PHE A 146 11.97 2.54 -6.86
CA PHE A 146 13.06 3.42 -6.45
C PHE A 146 12.93 4.81 -7.08
N LEU A 147 12.65 5.82 -6.25
CA LEU A 147 12.68 7.22 -6.72
C LEU A 147 14.11 7.75 -6.93
N THR A 148 15.13 7.05 -6.41
CA THR A 148 16.55 7.39 -6.64
C THR A 148 17.09 6.82 -7.95
N ASN A 149 16.36 5.93 -8.61
CA ASN A 149 16.70 5.42 -9.93
C ASN A 149 16.07 6.31 -11.01
N PRO A 150 16.85 6.98 -11.87
CA PRO A 150 16.30 7.94 -12.83
C PRO A 150 15.27 7.33 -13.79
N SER A 151 15.53 6.13 -14.30
CA SER A 151 14.64 5.45 -15.24
C SER A 151 13.37 4.96 -14.57
N GLU A 152 13.47 4.34 -13.39
CA GLU A 152 12.30 3.87 -12.65
C GLU A 152 11.47 5.04 -12.11
N ARG A 153 12.11 6.13 -11.65
CA ARG A 153 11.42 7.36 -11.28
C ARG A 153 10.64 7.95 -12.46
N CYS A 154 11.26 8.05 -13.64
CA CYS A 154 10.59 8.53 -14.85
C CYS A 154 9.35 7.68 -15.14
N TYR A 155 9.52 6.36 -15.15
CA TYR A 155 8.44 5.41 -15.35
C TYR A 155 7.30 5.61 -14.31
N LEU A 156 7.62 5.65 -13.02
CA LEU A 156 6.66 5.82 -11.94
C LEU A 156 5.83 7.12 -12.09
N LEU A 157 6.47 8.21 -12.49
CA LEU A 157 5.80 9.50 -12.67
C LEU A 157 4.90 9.53 -13.91
N GLU A 158 5.37 8.98 -15.04
CA GLU A 158 4.62 8.96 -16.30
C GLU A 158 3.49 7.93 -16.29
N ASN A 159 3.62 6.85 -15.51
CA ASN A 159 2.68 5.74 -15.46
C ASN A 159 1.93 5.67 -14.12
N ALA A 160 1.71 6.81 -13.47
CA ALA A 160 1.06 6.90 -12.16
C ALA A 160 -0.34 6.25 -12.14
N GLU A 161 -1.04 6.22 -13.26
CA GLU A 161 -2.34 5.55 -13.38
C GLU A 161 -2.20 4.02 -13.32
N LEU A 162 -1.25 3.43 -14.05
CA LEU A 162 -0.97 1.99 -13.98
C LEU A 162 -0.49 1.58 -12.59
N VAL A 163 0.36 2.40 -11.96
CA VAL A 163 0.82 2.18 -10.58
C VAL A 163 -0.37 2.14 -9.61
N ALA A 164 -1.28 3.11 -9.71
CA ALA A 164 -2.46 3.17 -8.85
C ALA A 164 -3.45 2.02 -9.14
N GLU A 165 -3.63 1.68 -10.41
CA GLU A 165 -4.47 0.55 -10.84
C GLU A 165 -3.97 -0.77 -10.29
N GLY A 166 -2.69 -1.08 -10.43
CA GLY A 166 -2.10 -2.30 -9.89
C GLY A 166 -2.24 -2.43 -8.36
N VAL A 167 -2.15 -1.30 -7.64
CA VAL A 167 -2.42 -1.28 -6.19
C VAL A 167 -3.90 -1.51 -5.88
N ALA A 168 -4.79 -0.77 -6.55
CA ALA A 168 -6.23 -0.85 -6.32
C ALA A 168 -6.76 -2.25 -6.64
N ASP A 169 -6.37 -2.83 -7.77
CA ASP A 169 -6.78 -4.17 -8.19
C ASP A 169 -6.26 -5.24 -7.21
N GLY A 170 -5.05 -5.07 -6.66
CA GLY A 170 -4.54 -5.96 -5.62
C GLY A 170 -5.37 -5.90 -4.33
N LEU A 171 -5.81 -4.70 -3.94
CA LEU A 171 -6.69 -4.51 -2.78
C LEU A 171 -8.09 -5.08 -3.03
N LEU A 172 -8.68 -4.83 -4.20
CA LEU A 172 -9.98 -5.38 -4.61
C LEU A 172 -9.93 -6.90 -4.66
N GLN A 173 -8.89 -7.48 -5.26
CA GLN A 173 -8.71 -8.93 -5.31
C GLN A 173 -8.64 -9.51 -3.90
N PHE A 174 -7.91 -8.87 -2.97
CA PHE A 174 -7.89 -9.31 -1.58
C PHE A 174 -9.28 -9.23 -0.94
N LEU A 175 -9.97 -8.09 -1.04
CA LEU A 175 -11.29 -7.87 -0.43
C LEU A 175 -12.33 -8.87 -0.96
N ALA A 176 -12.24 -9.25 -2.24
CA ALA A 176 -13.09 -10.27 -2.86
C ALA A 176 -12.86 -11.70 -2.34
N LEU A 177 -11.74 -11.98 -1.65
CA LEU A 177 -11.47 -13.31 -1.06
C LEU A 177 -12.43 -13.66 0.11
N GLY A 178 -13.34 -12.78 0.50
CA GLY A 178 -14.54 -13.09 1.29
C GLY A 178 -14.32 -13.98 2.52
N LYS A 179 -14.25 -13.36 3.71
CA LYS A 179 -14.66 -14.02 4.96
C LYS A 179 -15.75 -13.18 5.60
#